data_AF-A0A2U1ZW84-F1
#
_entry.id   AF-A0A2U1ZW84-F1
#
_cell.length_a   1.000
_cell.length_b   1.000
_cell.length_c   1.000
_cell.angle_alpha   90.00
_cell.angle_beta   90.00
_cell.angle_gamma   90.00
#
_symmetry.space_group_name_H-M   'P 1'
#
loop_
_entity.id
_entity.type
_entity.pdbx_description
1 polymer ?
#
loop_
_entity_poly.entity_id
_entity_poly.type
_entity_poly.pdbx_seq_one_letter_code
_entity_poly.pdbx_strand_id
1 'polypeptide(L)'
;MSFEVTPSELRGAAGTWQDHGESLGSANAHLGTAQGATTALGPRVQAAADTFLTQWKTTVADAAGAAASNSVALSGAADAYDSIDEEQGEALRRLLPWAG
;
A
#
# COMPACT_ATOMS: atom_id res chain seq x y z
N MET A 1 14.14 1.10 -24.32
CA MET A 1 12.90 1.73 -23.84
C MET A 1 13.24 2.29 -22.46
N SER A 2 13.41 3.61 -22.35
CA SER A 2 13.61 4.25 -21.04
C SER A 2 12.23 4.50 -20.45
N PHE A 3 11.93 3.91 -19.29
CA PHE A 3 10.72 4.26 -18.55
C PHE A 3 11.09 5.50 -17.73
N GLU A 4 10.68 6.68 -18.20
CA GLU A 4 10.71 7.87 -17.36
C GLU A 4 9.59 7.70 -16.34
N VAL A 5 9.97 7.39 -15.10
CA VAL A 5 9.04 7.32 -13.98
C VAL A 5 9.08 8.67 -13.30
N THR A 6 7.96 9.40 -13.37
CA THR A 6 7.84 10.71 -12.73
C THR A 6 7.48 10.57 -11.25
N PRO A 7 7.88 11.53 -10.39
CA PRO A 7 7.43 11.59 -9.00
C PRO A 7 5.90 11.57 -8.87
N SER A 8 5.18 12.18 -9.83
CA SER A 8 3.71 12.17 -9.86
C SER A 8 3.11 10.78 -10.09
N GLU A 9 3.72 9.96 -10.95
CA GLU A 9 3.28 8.59 -11.20
C GLU A 9 3.55 7.69 -9.99
N LEU A 10 4.68 7.89 -9.31
CA LEU A 10 4.99 7.19 -8.06
C LEU A 10 3.97 7.50 -6.96
N ARG A 11 3.58 8.78 -6.82
CA ARG A 11 2.52 9.19 -5.87
C ARG A 11 1.16 8.60 -6.26
N GLY A 12 0.82 8.58 -7.55
CA GLY A 12 -0.41 7.94 -8.02
C GLY A 12 -0.44 6.43 -7.72
N ALA A 13 0.67 5.74 -7.95
CA ALA A 13 0.82 4.33 -7.61
C ALA A 13 0.78 4.10 -6.08
N ALA A 14 1.39 4.99 -5.30
CA ALA A 14 1.34 4.94 -3.84
C ALA A 14 -0.11 5.08 -3.32
N GLY A 15 -0.90 6.00 -3.89
CA GLY A 15 -2.32 6.15 -3.59
C GLY A 15 -3.12 4.89 -3.91
N THR A 16 -2.87 4.28 -5.08
CA THR A 16 -3.51 3.01 -5.47
C THR A 16 -3.21 1.88 -4.47
N TRP A 17 -1.96 1.76 -4.03
CA TRP A 17 -1.58 0.79 -3.01
C TRP A 17 -2.23 1.07 -1.65
N GLN A 18 -2.37 2.33 -1.27
CA GLN A 18 -3.09 2.70 -0.05
C GLN A 18 -4.56 2.28 -0.14
N ASP A 19 -5.25 2.59 -1.24
CA ASP A 19 -6.65 2.21 -1.47
C ASP A 19 -6.83 0.69 -1.38
N HIS A 20 -5.88 -0.08 -1.94
CA HIS A 20 -5.87 -1.53 -1.81
C HIS A 20 -5.71 -1.98 -0.36
N GLY A 21 -4.81 -1.35 0.40
CA GLY A 21 -4.64 -1.62 1.83
C GLY A 21 -5.91 -1.36 2.64
N GLU A 22 -6.60 -0.25 2.37
CA GLU A 22 -7.86 0.10 3.03
C GLU A 22 -9.00 -0.88 2.69
N SER A 23 -9.11 -1.25 1.42
CA SER A 23 -10.08 -2.26 0.94
C SER A 23 -9.84 -3.62 1.60
N LEU A 24 -8.58 -4.07 1.69
CA LEU A 24 -8.21 -5.31 2.38
C LEU A 24 -8.47 -5.23 3.89
N GLY A 25 -8.21 -4.08 4.52
CA GLY A 25 -8.55 -3.84 5.91
C GLY A 25 -10.05 -4.00 6.19
N SER A 26 -10.89 -3.42 5.32
CA SER A 26 -12.35 -3.58 5.37
C SER A 26 -12.78 -5.04 5.17
N ALA A 27 -12.19 -5.74 4.18
CA ALA A 27 -12.46 -7.16 3.95
C ALA A 27 -12.10 -8.01 5.19
N ASN A 28 -10.97 -7.72 5.85
CA ASN A 28 -10.56 -8.42 7.07
C ASN A 28 -11.55 -8.21 8.23
N ALA A 29 -12.13 -7.01 8.36
CA ALA A 29 -13.17 -6.73 9.35
C ALA A 29 -14.45 -7.53 9.06
N HIS A 30 -14.85 -7.66 7.80
CA HIS A 30 -15.98 -8.51 7.40
C HIS A 30 -15.72 -9.99 7.70
N LEU A 31 -14.50 -10.48 7.45
CA LEU A 31 -14.12 -11.85 7.84
C LEU A 31 -14.20 -12.06 9.36
N GLY A 32 -13.83 -11.05 10.16
CA GLY A 32 -14.02 -11.08 11.61
C GLY A 32 -15.49 -11.21 12.03
N THR A 33 -16.38 -10.50 11.33
CA THR A 33 -17.82 -10.61 11.55
C THR A 33 -18.34 -12.01 11.17
N ALA A 34 -17.90 -12.55 10.04
CA ALA A 34 -18.25 -13.92 9.61
C ALA A 34 -17.76 -14.99 10.60
N GLN A 35 -16.57 -14.80 11.18
CA GLN A 35 -16.02 -15.71 12.20
C GLN A 35 -16.88 -15.73 13.46
N GLY A 36 -17.47 -14.59 13.85
CA GLY A 36 -18.43 -14.54 14.97
C GLY A 36 -19.73 -15.31 14.72
N ALA A 37 -20.05 -15.62 13.46
CA ALA A 37 -21.29 -16.31 13.08
C ALA A 37 -21.12 -17.82 12.81
N THR A 38 -19.90 -18.37 12.91
CA THR A 38 -19.62 -19.79 12.58
C THR A 38 -20.34 -20.78 13.48
N THR A 39 -20.72 -20.37 14.69
CA THR A 39 -21.53 -21.18 15.62
C THR A 39 -22.88 -21.59 15.03
N ALA A 40 -23.46 -20.78 14.13
CA ALA A 40 -24.72 -21.08 13.44
C ALA A 40 -24.59 -22.24 12.43
N LEU A 41 -23.36 -22.60 12.02
CA LEU A 41 -23.10 -23.70 11.08
C LEU A 41 -23.16 -25.08 11.75
N GLY A 42 -23.23 -25.10 13.08
CA GLY A 42 -23.27 -26.32 13.89
C GLY A 42 -21.89 -26.98 14.08
N PRO A 43 -21.77 -27.90 15.07
CA PRO A 43 -20.47 -28.32 15.60
C PRO A 43 -19.56 -29.03 14.60
N ARG A 44 -20.14 -29.71 13.60
CA ARG A 44 -19.39 -30.44 12.57
C ARG A 44 -18.64 -29.51 11.62
N VAL A 45 -19.22 -28.36 11.30
CA VAL A 45 -18.69 -27.43 10.29
C VAL A 45 -17.94 -26.28 10.95
N GLN A 46 -18.35 -25.88 12.17
CA GLN A 46 -17.79 -24.75 12.89
C GLN A 46 -16.26 -24.78 12.97
N ALA A 47 -15.66 -25.89 13.41
CA ALA A 47 -14.20 -25.97 13.58
C ALA A 47 -13.43 -25.77 12.27
N ALA A 48 -13.95 -26.32 11.17
CA ALA A 48 -13.36 -26.14 9.84
C ALA A 48 -13.53 -24.70 9.35
N ALA A 49 -14.71 -24.10 9.56
CA ALA A 49 -14.98 -22.71 9.21
C ALA A 49 -14.11 -21.73 10.01
N ASP A 50 -13.94 -21.96 11.30
CA ASP A 50 -13.08 -21.15 12.19
C ASP A 50 -11.62 -21.19 11.74
N THR A 51 -11.13 -22.39 11.38
CA THR A 51 -9.76 -22.56 10.89
C THR A 51 -9.56 -21.84 9.57
N PHE A 52 -10.47 -22.02 8.62
CA PHE A 52 -10.45 -21.36 7.32
C PHE A 52 -10.46 -19.83 7.47
N LEU A 53 -11.41 -19.30 8.24
CA LEU A 53 -11.53 -17.85 8.44
C LEU A 53 -10.33 -17.27 9.18
N THR A 54 -9.75 -18.00 10.14
CA THR A 54 -8.52 -17.57 10.83
C THR A 54 -7.36 -17.46 9.85
N GLN A 55 -7.13 -18.48 9.04
CA GLN A 55 -6.08 -18.46 8.02
C GLN A 55 -6.29 -17.31 7.04
N TRP A 56 -7.54 -17.12 6.59
CA TRP A 56 -7.85 -16.10 5.60
C TRP A 56 -7.71 -14.68 6.15
N LYS A 57 -8.09 -14.45 7.41
CA LYS A 57 -7.84 -13.17 8.09
C LYS A 57 -6.36 -12.84 8.17
N THR A 58 -5.51 -13.81 8.51
CA THR A 58 -4.06 -13.61 8.53
C THR A 58 -3.55 -13.24 7.14
N THR A 59 -3.93 -13.99 6.10
CA THR A 59 -3.50 -13.69 4.73
C THR A 59 -3.94 -12.31 4.24
N VAL A 60 -5.18 -11.90 4.53
CA VAL A 60 -5.69 -10.58 4.15
C VAL A 60 -4.99 -9.47 4.94
N ALA A 61 -4.71 -9.68 6.23
CA ALA A 61 -3.97 -8.73 7.04
C ALA A 61 -2.52 -8.55 6.55
N ASP A 62 -1.84 -9.64 6.20
CA ASP A 62 -0.50 -9.60 5.63
C ASP A 62 -0.48 -8.85 4.30
N ALA A 63 -1.47 -9.11 3.43
CA ALA A 63 -1.62 -8.39 2.16
C ALA A 63 -1.89 -6.89 2.37
N ALA A 64 -2.71 -6.52 3.36
CA ALA A 64 -2.95 -5.12 3.70
C ALA A 64 -1.67 -4.42 4.20
N GLY A 65 -0.87 -5.10 5.03
CA GLY A 65 0.42 -4.60 5.49
C GLY A 65 1.44 -4.44 4.36
N ALA A 66 1.48 -5.37 3.40
CA ALA A 66 2.30 -5.27 2.20
C ALA A 66 1.88 -4.09 1.32
N ALA A 67 0.57 -3.88 1.14
CA ALA A 67 0.04 -2.75 0.38
C ALA A 67 0.43 -1.41 1.03
N ALA A 68 0.30 -1.28 2.35
CA ALA A 68 0.73 -0.09 3.09
C ALA A 68 2.25 0.15 2.93
N SER A 69 3.06 -0.90 3.02
CA SER A 69 4.51 -0.82 2.84
C SER A 69 4.90 -0.37 1.43
N ASN A 70 4.21 -0.87 0.40
CA ASN A 70 4.42 -0.45 -0.99
C ASN A 70 4.04 1.01 -1.19
N SER A 71 2.92 1.46 -0.62
CA SER A 71 2.51 2.87 -0.66
C SER A 71 3.58 3.78 -0.06
N VAL A 72 4.09 3.45 1.14
CA VAL A 72 5.17 4.20 1.80
C VAL A 72 6.44 4.22 0.96
N ALA A 73 6.85 3.07 0.41
CA ALA A 73 8.06 2.98 -0.40
C ALA A 73 7.98 3.86 -1.67
N LEU A 74 6.82 3.87 -2.34
CA LEU A 74 6.61 4.66 -3.55
C LEU A 74 6.53 6.16 -3.25
N SER A 75 5.84 6.56 -2.18
CA SER A 75 5.82 7.96 -1.73
C SER A 75 7.22 8.44 -1.35
N GLY A 76 7.97 7.64 -0.58
CA GLY A 76 9.35 7.96 -0.22
C GLY A 76 10.28 8.05 -1.42
N ALA A 77 10.07 7.21 -2.45
CA ALA A 77 10.81 7.32 -3.70
C ALA A 77 10.47 8.62 -4.46
N ALA A 78 9.20 9.00 -4.52
CA ALA A 78 8.78 10.26 -5.14
C ALA A 78 9.42 11.48 -4.46
N ASP A 79 9.42 11.49 -3.13
CA ASP A 79 10.02 12.59 -2.35
C ASP A 79 11.54 12.65 -2.51
N ALA A 80 12.20 11.49 -2.63
CA ALA A 80 13.63 11.44 -2.92
C ALA A 80 13.96 12.02 -4.30
N TYR A 81 13.14 11.73 -5.33
CA TYR A 81 13.34 12.30 -6.66
C TYR A 81 13.12 13.82 -6.67
N ASP A 82 12.05 14.32 -6.05
CA ASP A 82 11.81 15.76 -5.96
C ASP A 82 12.97 16.49 -5.25
N SER A 83 13.49 15.91 -4.16
CA SER A 83 14.65 16.46 -3.44
C SER A 83 15.91 16.51 -4.32
N ILE A 84 16.18 15.47 -5.11
CA ILE A 84 17.32 15.43 -6.01
C ILE A 84 17.17 16.49 -7.11
N ASP A 85 15.98 16.62 -7.69
CA ASP A 85 15.69 17.62 -8.73
C ASP A 85 15.84 19.05 -8.20
N GLU A 86 15.40 19.32 -6.98
CA GLU A 86 15.61 20.61 -6.31
C GLU A 86 17.10 20.92 -6.10
N GLU A 87 17.88 19.97 -5.56
CA GLU A 87 19.32 20.11 -5.34
C GLU A 87 20.07 20.37 -6.65
N GLN A 88 19.75 19.62 -7.70
CA GLN A 88 20.36 19.81 -9.03
C GLN A 88 19.94 21.15 -9.65
N GLY A 89 18.68 21.53 -9.50
CA GLY A 89 18.16 22.82 -9.95
C GLY A 89 18.86 24.00 -9.26
N GLU A 90 19.14 23.90 -7.96
CA GLU A 90 19.94 24.88 -7.22
C GLU A 90 21.40 24.91 -7.69
N ALA A 91 22.02 23.74 -7.88
CA ALA A 91 23.39 23.65 -8.36
C ALA A 91 23.54 24.30 -9.74
N LEU A 92 22.59 24.06 -10.65
CA LEU A 92 22.54 24.68 -11.97
C LEU A 92 22.36 26.21 -11.87
N ARG A 93 21.47 26.70 -10.99
CA ARG A 93 21.30 28.14 -10.74
C ARG A 93 22.58 28.80 -10.20
N ARG A 94 23.36 28.10 -9.36
CA ARG A 94 24.68 28.59 -8.89
C ARG A 94 25.71 28.67 -10.01
N LEU A 95 25.68 27.74 -10.96
CA LEU A 95 26.61 27.70 -12.10
C LEU A 95 26.22 28.67 -13.22
N LEU A 96 24.93 28.99 -13.36
CA LEU A 96 24.39 29.88 -14.39
C LEU A 96 23.65 31.08 -13.77
N PRO A 97 24.34 31.93 -12.98
CA PRO A 97 23.70 33.03 -12.25
C PRO A 97 23.12 34.13 -13.16
N TRP A 98 23.47 34.14 -14.46
CA TRP A 98 22.99 35.08 -15.46
C TRP A 98 21.80 34.56 -16.29
N ALA A 99 21.33 33.34 -16.05
CA ALA A 99 20.20 32.75 -16.76
C ALA A 99 18.85 32.94 -16.05
N GLY A 100 18.83 33.75 -14.97
CA GLY A 100 17.64 34.13 -14.21
C GLY A 100 17.15 35.54 -14.54
#